data_AF-A0A2A5ILH4-F1
#
_entry.id   AF-A0A2A5ILH4-F1
#
_cell.length_a   1.000
_cell.length_b   1.000
_cell.length_c   1.000
_cell.angle_alpha   90.00
_cell.angle_beta   90.00
_cell.angle_gamma   90.00
#
_symmetry.space_group_name_H-M   'P 1'
#
loop_
_entity.id
_entity.type
_entity.pdbx_description
1 polymer ?
#
loop_
_entity_poly.entity_id
_entity_poly.type
_entity_poly.pdbx_seq_one_letter_code
_entity_poly.pdbx_strand_id
1 'polypeptide(L)' 'MTIRIPFEQDALKQAYLSQVGGTISFQKGKTPVFSFNSEEDYKRYRQLILGGGDES' A
#
# COMPACT_ATOMS: atom_id res chain seq x y z
N MET A 1 1.80 -14.01 7.81
CA MET A 1 0.75 -13.97 6.77
C MET A 1 1.06 -12.79 5.86
N THR A 2 1.15 -12.98 4.54
CA THR A 2 1.54 -11.92 3.61
C THR A 2 0.32 -11.33 2.93
N ILE A 3 0.02 -10.06 3.20
CA ILE A 3 -1.08 -9.33 2.55
C ILE A 3 -0.53 -8.68 1.28
N ARG A 4 -1.27 -8.77 0.18
CA ARG A 4 -0.86 -8.25 -1.12
C ARG A 4 -1.95 -7.40 -1.73
N ILE A 5 -1.59 -6.25 -2.27
CA ILE A 5 -2.51 -5.39 -3.01
C ILE A 5 -1.91 -5.05 -4.39
N PRO A 6 -2.75 -4.83 -5.41
CA PRO A 6 -2.27 -4.20 -6.63
C PRO A 6 -1.64 -2.85 -6.28
N PHE A 7 -0.45 -2.60 -6.80
CA PHE A 7 0.20 -1.30 -6.68
C PHE A 7 -0.53 -0.34 -7.61
N GLU A 8 -1.36 0.51 -7.01
CA GLU A 8 -2.19 1.47 -7.72
C GLU A 8 -1.36 2.67 -8.20
N GLN A 9 -1.81 3.30 -9.30
CA GLN A 9 -1.17 4.51 -9.85
C GLN A 9 -1.53 5.79 -9.09
N ASP A 10 -2.37 5.69 -8.07
CA ASP A 10 -2.79 6.82 -7.26
C ASP A 10 -1.61 7.35 -6.44
N ALA A 11 -1.20 8.59 -6.71
CA ALA A 11 0.00 9.19 -6.13
C ALA A 11 -0.06 9.26 -4.59
N LEU A 12 -1.25 9.47 -4.03
CA LEU A 12 -1.46 9.48 -2.57
C LEU A 12 -1.26 8.09 -1.98
N LYS A 13 -1.84 7.06 -2.61
CA LYS A 13 -1.66 5.68 -2.16
C LYS A 13 -0.19 5.25 -2.26
N GLN A 14 0.54 5.66 -3.30
CA GLN A 14 1.98 5.38 -3.40
C GLN A 14 2.79 6.07 -2.31
N ALA A 15 2.43 7.32 -1.95
CA ALA A 15 3.06 8.02 -0.84
C ALA A 15 2.84 7.28 0.48
N TYR A 16 1.62 6.77 0.74
CA TYR A 16 1.34 5.96 1.92
C TYR A 16 2.05 4.60 1.90
N LEU A 17 2.15 3.95 0.74
CA LEU A 17 2.91 2.70 0.59
C LEU A 17 4.39 2.88 0.88
N SER A 18 4.96 4.05 0.56
CA SER A 18 6.35 4.39 0.89
C SER A 18 6.56 4.65 2.39
N GLN A 19 5.49 4.90 3.15
CA GLN A 19 5.55 5.15 4.60
C GLN A 19 5.38 3.88 5.45
N VAL A 20 4.97 2.75 4.85
CA VAL A 20 4.71 1.49 5.55
C VAL A 20 5.68 0.39 5.10
N GLY A 21 5.88 -0.63 5.93
CA GLY A 21 6.77 -1.74 5.61
C GLY A 21 6.22 -2.65 4.52
N GLY A 22 7.01 -2.86 3.45
CA GLY A 22 6.68 -3.84 2.42
C GLY A 22 7.65 -3.86 1.25
N THR A 23 7.28 -4.59 0.21
CA THR A 23 8.09 -4.75 -1.01
C THR A 23 7.20 -4.73 -2.25
N ILE A 24 7.61 -3.99 -3.27
CA ILE A 24 6.94 -3.96 -4.57
C ILE A 24 7.54 -5.03 -5.48
N SER A 25 6.67 -5.87 -6.04
CA SER A 25 7.04 -6.84 -7.07
C SER A 25 6.56 -6.37 -8.43
N PHE A 26 7.51 -6.11 -9.33
CA PHE A 26 7.24 -5.78 -10.73
C PHE A 26 7.32 -7.06 -11.57
N GLN A 27 6.20 -7.48 -12.15
CA GLN A 27 6.17 -8.56 -13.14
C GLN A 27 5.91 -7.98 -14.53
N LYS A 28 6.77 -8.32 -15.50
CA LYS A 28 6.66 -7.86 -16.88
C LYS A 28 5.29 -8.27 -17.46
N GLY A 29 4.52 -7.29 -17.94
CA GLY A 29 3.19 -7.52 -18.51
C GLY A 29 2.06 -7.72 -17.47
N LYS A 30 2.32 -7.47 -16.18
CA LYS A 30 1.30 -7.51 -15.12
C LYS A 30 1.32 -6.23 -14.29
N THR A 31 0.20 -5.94 -13.64
CA THR A 31 0.13 -4.86 -12.65
C THR A 31 1.12 -5.14 -11.53
N PRO A 32 1.96 -4.17 -11.14
CA PRO A 32 2.84 -4.32 -9.99
C PRO A 32 2.02 -4.63 -8.73
N VAL A 33 2.61 -5.37 -7.79
CA VAL A 33 1.94 -5.79 -6.56
C VAL A 33 2.78 -5.39 -5.37
N PHE A 34 2.16 -4.71 -4.40
CA PHE A 34 2.79 -4.42 -3.11
C PHE A 34 2.50 -5.55 -2.14
N SER A 35 3.54 -6.12 -1.52
CA SER A 35 3.44 -7.12 -0.46
C SER A 35 3.82 -6.49 0.87
N PHE A 36 2.91 -6.52 1.84
CA PHE A 36 3.17 -6.05 3.19
C PHE A 36 4.00 -7.08 3.97
N ASN A 37 4.92 -6.60 4.81
CA ASN A 37 5.74 -7.48 5.64
C ASN A 37 4.93 -8.11 6.77
N SER A 38 4.01 -7.33 7.36
CA SER A 38 3.16 -7.75 8.46
C SER A 38 1.71 -7.26 8.31
N GLU A 39 0.79 -7.87 9.06
CA GLU A 39 -0.60 -7.39 9.15
C GLU A 39 -0.69 -5.97 9.70
N GLU A 40 0.22 -5.60 10.61
CA GLU A 40 0.31 -4.26 11.19
C GLU A 40 0.63 -3.18 10.14
N ASP A 41 1.49 -3.48 9.16
CA ASP A 41 1.80 -2.56 8.05
C ASP A 41 0.56 -2.31 7.18
N TYR A 42 -0.21 -3.37 6.92
CA TYR A 42 -1.48 -3.25 6.20
C TYR A 42 -2.51 -2.42 6.99
N LYS A 43 -2.60 -2.62 8.31
CA LYS A 43 -3.48 -1.82 9.17
C LYS A 43 -3.07 -0.35 9.15
N ARG A 44 -1.78 -0.04 9.24
CA ARG A 44 -1.26 1.35 9.10
C ARG A 44 -1.60 1.95 7.75
N TYR A 45 -1.40 1.21 6.66
CA TYR A 45 -1.78 1.64 5.32
C TYR A 45 -3.27 1.95 5.21
N ARG A 46 -4.13 1.08 5.76
CA ARG A 46 -5.57 1.30 5.82
C ARG A 46 -5.95 2.52 6.64
N GLN A 47 -5.29 2.77 7.77
CA GLN A 47 -5.49 3.97 8.58
C GLN A 47 -5.09 5.24 7.82
N LEU A 48 -3.99 5.22 7.05
CA LEU A 48 -3.57 6.36 6.23
C LEU A 48 -4.59 6.69 5.12
N ILE A 49 -5.13 5.66 4.45
CA ILE A 49 -6.12 5.86 3.38
C ILE A 49 -7.49 6.27 3.91
N LEU A 50 -7.95 5.66 5.01
CA LEU A 50 -9.28 5.91 5.56
C LEU A 50 -9.31 7.13 6.49
N GLY A 51 -8.18 7.44 7.14
CA GLY A 51 -8.04 8.57 8.06
C GLY A 51 -7.54 9.86 7.42
N GLY A 52 -6.99 9.81 6.20
CA GLY A 52 -6.63 11.02 5.42
C GLY A 52 -7.79 11.65 4.65
N GLY A 53 -9.04 11.23 4.93
CA GLY A 53 -10.24 11.62 4.19
C GLY A 53 -11.16 12.63 4.86
N ASP A 54 -10.80 13.21 6.00
CA ASP A 54 -11.69 14.15 6.71
C ASP A 54 -10.89 15.13 7.58
N GLU A 55 -10.46 16.24 6.98
CA GLU A 55 -10.34 17.56 7.64
C GLU A 55 -10.55 18.65 6.57
N SER A 56 -11.81 18.99 6.28
CA SER A 56 -12.24 20.24 5.62
C SER A 56 -13.62 20.64 6.11
#